data_AF-A0A3D4DM75-F1
#
_entry.id   AF-A0A3D4DM75-F1
#
_cell.length_a   1.000
_cell.length_b   1.000
_cell.length_c   1.000
_cell.angle_alpha   90.00
_cell.angle_beta   90.00
_cell.angle_gamma   90.00
#
_symmetry.space_group_name_H-M   'P 1'
#
loop_
_entity.id
_entity.type
_entity.pdbx_description
1 polymer ?
#
loop_
_entity_poly.entity_id
_entity_poly.type
_entity_poly.pdbx_seq_one_letter_code
_entity_poly.pdbx_strand_id
1 'polypeptide(L)'
;MREADVTLTDFGLAALCFGFTGVLIGGGDIAALFAGLYAALGVAALLGALSHGWFWDRTRDIGRATWLVTMLVIGGANLFLWLISARAFAVTAPWGAVIAFGQFALYASLALFITRSFLLSSGFSLPPTLALLAGFLWTGNWLGATGLAVALAGAVQQAAGIRGLGLTHNALYHVIQALAFILVYLAVPDLAASLEAR
;
A
#
# COMPACT_ATOMS: atom_id res chain seq x y z
N MET A 1 -13.57 -16.89 14.22
CA MET A 1 -12.80 -16.24 13.13
C MET A 1 -12.76 -17.21 11.97
N ARG A 2 -12.97 -16.73 10.75
CA ARG A 2 -13.07 -17.60 9.56
C ARG A 2 -11.71 -17.85 8.91
N GLU A 3 -10.86 -16.83 8.89
CA GLU A 3 -9.51 -16.87 8.30
C GLU A 3 -8.49 -16.37 9.33
N ALA A 4 -8.24 -17.19 10.36
CA ALA A 4 -7.47 -16.77 11.54
C ALA A 4 -6.01 -16.36 11.19
N ASP A 5 -5.39 -17.04 10.23
CA ASP A 5 -4.04 -16.73 9.75
C ASP A 5 -4.00 -15.38 9.01
N VAL A 6 -5.00 -15.11 8.16
CA VAL A 6 -5.15 -13.83 7.45
C VAL A 6 -5.40 -12.70 8.44
N THR A 7 -6.32 -12.88 9.38
CA THR A 7 -6.61 -11.90 10.43
C THR A 7 -5.37 -11.56 11.27
N LEU A 8 -4.60 -12.58 11.68
CA LEU A 8 -3.39 -12.36 12.48
C LEU A 8 -2.32 -11.61 11.70
N THR A 9 -2.08 -11.99 10.44
CA THR A 9 -1.08 -11.35 9.59
C THR A 9 -1.47 -9.92 9.23
N ASP A 10 -2.76 -9.63 9.04
CA ASP A 10 -3.27 -8.26 8.86
C ASP A 10 -3.03 -7.38 10.11
N PHE A 11 -3.28 -7.89 11.32
CA PHE A 11 -2.93 -7.14 12.54
C PHE A 11 -1.43 -6.88 12.65
N GLY A 12 -0.61 -7.86 12.28
CA GLY A 12 0.85 -7.69 12.22
C GLY A 12 1.26 -6.60 11.24
N LEU A 13 0.68 -6.58 10.04
CA LEU A 13 0.89 -5.51 9.05
C LEU A 13 0.42 -4.15 9.56
N ALA A 14 -0.74 -4.09 10.21
CA ALA A 14 -1.26 -2.85 10.78
C ALA A 14 -0.30 -2.28 11.83
N ALA A 15 0.18 -3.11 12.76
CA ALA A 15 1.13 -2.72 13.78
C ALA A 15 2.47 -2.24 13.18
N LEU A 16 2.99 -2.96 12.18
CA LEU A 16 4.22 -2.61 11.48
C LEU A 16 4.09 -1.24 10.79
N CYS A 17 3.02 -1.05 10.02
CA CYS A 17 2.75 0.19 9.30
C CYS A 17 2.56 1.38 10.26
N PHE A 18 1.79 1.22 11.34
CA PHE A 18 1.65 2.29 12.33
C PHE A 18 2.94 2.61 13.07
N GLY A 19 3.78 1.61 13.32
CA GLY A 19 5.14 1.81 13.84
C GLY A 19 5.97 2.69 12.90
N PHE A 20 6.00 2.38 11.60
CA PHE A 20 6.70 3.19 10.60
C PHE A 20 6.12 4.60 10.48
N THR A 21 4.79 4.75 10.49
CA THR A 21 4.14 6.06 10.53
C THR A 21 4.62 6.87 11.73
N GLY A 22 4.64 6.28 12.93
CA GLY A 22 5.09 6.97 14.15
C GLY A 22 6.53 7.47 14.08
N VAL A 23 7.42 6.69 13.45
CA VAL A 23 8.84 7.07 13.28
C VAL A 23 9.02 8.16 12.21
N LEU A 24 8.20 8.14 11.16
CA LEU A 24 8.34 9.08 10.04
C LEU A 24 7.61 10.42 10.25
N ILE A 25 6.64 10.47 11.18
CA ILE A 25 5.97 11.72 11.56
C ILE A 25 7.01 12.71 12.12
N GLY A 26 6.98 13.94 11.62
CA GLY A 26 7.92 14.99 12.02
C GLY A 26 9.27 14.95 11.30
N GLY A 27 9.47 14.02 10.37
CA GLY A 27 10.57 14.07 9.40
C GLY A 27 10.38 15.14 8.33
N GLY A 28 11.27 15.17 7.33
CA GLY A 28 11.17 16.08 6.19
C GLY A 28 10.01 15.74 5.23
N ASP A 29 9.85 16.56 4.18
CA ASP A 29 8.76 16.47 3.19
C ASP A 29 8.50 15.05 2.68
N ILE A 30 9.55 14.33 2.29
CA ILE A 30 9.41 12.97 1.75
C ILE A 30 9.03 11.97 2.83
N ALA A 31 9.57 12.11 4.05
CA ALA A 31 9.22 11.26 5.18
C ALA A 31 7.75 11.41 5.55
N ALA A 32 7.19 12.63 5.50
CA ALA A 32 5.77 12.87 5.71
C ALA A 32 4.89 12.15 4.67
N LEU A 33 5.30 12.11 3.40
CA LEU A 33 4.59 11.34 2.37
C LEU A 33 4.61 9.83 2.65
N PHE A 34 5.75 9.28 3.07
CA PHE A 34 5.83 7.88 3.49
C PHE A 34 5.05 7.61 4.77
N ALA A 35 5.02 8.54 5.73
CA ALA A 35 4.21 8.42 6.93
C ALA A 35 2.72 8.30 6.58
N GLY A 36 2.25 9.11 5.63
CA GLY A 36 0.90 9.04 5.07
C GLY A 36 0.61 7.72 4.35
N LEU A 37 1.56 7.24 3.53
CA LEU A 37 1.47 5.93 2.89
C LEU A 37 1.30 4.81 3.91
N TYR A 38 2.18 4.73 4.91
CA TYR A 38 2.12 3.72 5.95
C TYR A 38 0.88 3.87 6.83
N ALA A 39 0.40 5.09 7.07
CA ALA A 39 -0.83 5.30 7.84
C ALA A 39 -2.03 4.71 7.09
N ALA A 40 -2.12 4.98 5.79
CA ALA A 40 -3.17 4.42 4.94
C ALA A 40 -3.06 2.89 4.87
N LEU A 41 -1.87 2.33 4.63
CA LEU A 41 -1.66 0.89 4.60
C LEU A 41 -1.98 0.22 5.94
N GLY A 42 -1.64 0.85 7.06
CA GLY A 42 -1.95 0.37 8.40
C GLY A 42 -3.45 0.34 8.68
N VAL A 43 -4.17 1.40 8.30
CA VAL A 43 -5.64 1.41 8.39
C VAL A 43 -6.26 0.35 7.47
N ALA A 44 -5.76 0.19 6.24
CA ALA A 44 -6.25 -0.84 5.32
C ALA A 44 -6.06 -2.25 5.90
N ALA A 45 -4.89 -2.55 6.46
CA ALA A 45 -4.60 -3.83 7.11
C ALA A 45 -5.46 -4.04 8.36
N LEU A 46 -5.65 -3.01 9.20
CA LEU A 46 -6.54 -3.10 10.36
C LEU A 46 -7.99 -3.43 9.94
N LEU A 47 -8.51 -2.73 8.94
CA LEU A 47 -9.85 -3.01 8.41
C LEU A 47 -9.92 -4.37 7.70
N GLY A 48 -8.81 -4.82 7.10
CA GLY A 48 -8.61 -6.18 6.60
C GLY A 48 -8.79 -7.22 7.72
N ALA A 49 -8.05 -7.08 8.82
CA ALA A 49 -8.15 -7.96 9.98
C ALA A 49 -9.59 -8.05 10.50
N LEU A 50 -10.25 -6.89 10.65
CA LEU A 50 -11.64 -6.83 11.10
C LEU A 50 -12.60 -7.49 10.11
N SER A 51 -12.39 -7.30 8.80
CA SER A 51 -13.19 -7.92 7.75
C SER A 51 -13.00 -9.43 7.71
N HIS A 52 -11.77 -9.94 7.75
CA HIS A 52 -11.49 -11.38 7.69
C HIS A 52 -11.88 -12.12 8.99
N GLY A 53 -11.79 -11.43 10.13
CA GLY A 53 -12.06 -12.01 11.45
C GLY A 53 -13.54 -11.96 11.86
N TRP A 54 -14.15 -10.76 11.81
CA TRP A 54 -15.46 -10.46 12.42
C TRP A 54 -16.52 -10.04 11.40
N PHE A 55 -16.17 -9.18 10.43
CA PHE A 55 -17.10 -8.59 9.47
C PHE A 55 -17.00 -9.24 8.08
N TRP A 56 -16.88 -10.57 8.05
CA TRP A 56 -16.61 -11.34 6.84
C TRP A 56 -17.77 -11.33 5.85
N ASP A 57 -19.00 -11.14 6.34
CA ASP A 57 -20.19 -11.08 5.49
C ASP A 57 -20.31 -9.70 4.83
N ARG A 58 -19.74 -9.60 3.62
CA ARG A 58 -19.73 -8.38 2.81
C ARG A 58 -21.09 -8.05 2.18
N THR A 59 -22.11 -8.89 2.39
CA THR A 59 -23.49 -8.63 1.92
C THR A 59 -24.33 -7.88 2.94
N ARG A 60 -23.92 -7.88 4.22
CA ARG A 60 -24.59 -7.18 5.32
C ARG A 60 -23.97 -5.81 5.59
N ASP A 61 -24.75 -4.93 6.20
CA ASP A 61 -24.45 -3.49 6.31
C ASP A 61 -23.03 -3.19 6.81
N ILE A 62 -22.64 -3.74 7.97
CA ILE A 62 -21.33 -3.43 8.55
C ILE A 62 -20.17 -4.01 7.72
N GLY A 63 -20.27 -5.25 7.22
CA GLY A 63 -19.22 -5.84 6.38
C GLY A 63 -19.09 -5.15 5.03
N ARG A 64 -20.21 -4.72 4.44
CA ARG A 64 -20.24 -3.92 3.21
C ARG A 64 -19.63 -2.53 3.41
N ALA A 65 -19.90 -1.88 4.55
CA ALA A 65 -19.34 -0.58 4.90
C ALA A 65 -17.84 -0.69 5.20
N THR A 66 -17.42 -1.65 6.04
CA THR A 66 -16.01 -1.90 6.35
C THR A 66 -15.22 -2.14 5.06
N TRP A 67 -15.72 -2.98 4.16
CA TRP A 67 -15.04 -3.24 2.89
C TRP A 67 -14.94 -2.00 1.99
N LEU A 68 -16.00 -1.16 1.93
CA LEU A 68 -15.93 0.11 1.20
C LEU A 68 -14.84 1.02 1.79
N VAL A 69 -14.78 1.16 3.11
CA VAL A 69 -13.74 1.98 3.77
C VAL A 69 -12.36 1.39 3.48
N THR A 70 -12.17 0.06 3.55
CA THR A 70 -10.92 -0.60 3.17
C THR A 70 -10.49 -0.22 1.76
N MET A 71 -11.40 -0.26 0.79
CA MET A 71 -11.12 0.14 -0.60
C MET A 71 -10.68 1.60 -0.65
N LEU A 72 -11.45 2.54 -0.06
CA LEU A 72 -11.10 3.97 -0.08
C LEU A 72 -9.73 4.26 0.54
N VAL A 73 -9.39 3.56 1.62
CA VAL A 73 -8.09 3.69 2.29
C VAL A 73 -6.95 3.14 1.41
N ILE A 74 -7.16 2.02 0.68
CA ILE A 74 -6.20 1.53 -0.33
C ILE A 74 -6.03 2.58 -1.44
N GLY A 75 -7.11 3.23 -1.88
CA GLY A 75 -7.03 4.38 -2.77
C GLY A 75 -6.16 5.51 -2.21
N GLY A 76 -6.26 5.79 -0.91
CA GLY A 76 -5.41 6.75 -0.22
C GLY A 76 -3.93 6.33 -0.21
N ALA A 77 -3.62 5.05 -0.05
CA ALA A 77 -2.25 4.56 -0.21
C ALA A 77 -1.72 4.78 -1.64
N ASN A 78 -2.55 4.53 -2.65
CA ASN A 78 -2.20 4.78 -4.06
C ASN A 78 -1.92 6.26 -4.35
N LEU A 79 -2.69 7.17 -3.73
CA LEU A 79 -2.45 8.61 -3.78
C LEU A 79 -1.02 8.93 -3.30
N PHE A 80 -0.60 8.41 -2.14
CA PHE A 80 0.74 8.65 -1.61
C PHE A 80 1.83 8.04 -2.50
N LEU A 81 1.63 6.83 -3.05
CA LEU A 81 2.58 6.25 -4.00
C LEU A 81 2.81 7.16 -5.21
N TRP A 82 1.76 7.78 -5.76
CA TRP A 82 1.90 8.75 -6.84
C TRP A 82 2.65 10.02 -6.42
N LEU A 83 2.33 10.58 -5.25
CA LEU A 83 3.00 11.78 -4.73
C LEU A 83 4.49 11.52 -4.48
N ILE A 84 4.84 10.37 -3.92
CA ILE A 84 6.24 9.96 -3.70
C ILE A 84 6.93 9.76 -5.06
N SER A 85 6.28 9.11 -6.02
CA SER A 85 6.83 8.93 -7.38
C SER A 85 7.11 10.27 -8.05
N ALA A 86 6.19 11.24 -7.94
CA ALA A 86 6.38 12.57 -8.49
C ALA A 86 7.61 13.28 -7.89
N ARG A 87 7.86 13.10 -6.59
CA ARG A 87 9.08 13.61 -5.93
C ARG A 87 10.33 12.90 -6.45
N ALA A 88 10.31 11.57 -6.57
CA ALA A 88 11.44 10.79 -7.07
C ALA A 88 11.87 11.19 -8.50
N PHE A 89 10.91 11.59 -9.35
CA PHE A 89 11.16 12.06 -10.71
C PHE A 89 11.35 13.59 -10.83
N ALA A 90 11.32 14.34 -9.72
CA ALA A 90 11.31 15.80 -9.73
C ALA A 90 10.25 16.40 -10.69
N VAL A 91 9.09 15.75 -10.80
CA VAL A 91 7.98 16.23 -11.63
C VAL A 91 7.47 17.52 -11.02
N THR A 92 7.47 18.59 -11.81
CA THR A 92 7.04 19.91 -11.35
C THR A 92 5.57 19.89 -10.92
N ALA A 93 5.27 20.58 -9.82
CA ALA A 93 3.89 20.95 -9.53
C ALA A 93 3.33 21.76 -10.71
N PRO A 94 2.09 21.50 -11.17
CA PRO A 94 1.03 20.75 -10.49
C PRO A 94 0.86 19.28 -10.93
N TRP A 95 1.61 18.79 -11.91
CA TRP A 95 1.26 17.55 -12.63
C TRP A 95 1.24 16.29 -11.75
N GLY A 96 2.21 16.16 -10.83
CA GLY A 96 2.23 15.04 -9.89
C GLY A 96 0.98 14.97 -9.00
N ALA A 97 0.51 16.13 -8.52
CA ALA A 97 -0.71 16.20 -7.72
C ALA A 97 -1.96 15.91 -8.56
N VAL A 98 -2.04 16.44 -9.79
CA VAL A 98 -3.17 16.18 -10.69
C VAL A 98 -3.32 14.68 -10.99
N ILE A 99 -2.22 13.98 -11.27
CA ILE A 99 -2.24 12.52 -11.50
C ILE A 99 -2.68 11.79 -10.22
N ALA A 100 -2.07 12.13 -9.08
CA ALA A 100 -2.34 11.46 -7.81
C ALA A 100 -3.81 11.61 -7.38
N PHE A 101 -4.31 12.85 -7.32
CA PHE A 101 -5.69 13.12 -6.92
C PHE A 101 -6.71 12.72 -7.98
N GLY A 102 -6.37 12.85 -9.27
CA GLY A 102 -7.23 12.41 -10.37
C GLY A 102 -7.44 10.88 -10.36
N GLN A 103 -6.36 10.12 -10.15
CA GLN A 103 -6.44 8.66 -10.04
C GLN A 103 -7.18 8.23 -8.77
N PHE A 104 -6.96 8.89 -7.63
CA PHE A 104 -7.71 8.64 -6.41
C PHE A 104 -9.21 8.93 -6.58
N ALA A 105 -9.56 10.07 -7.19
CA ALA A 105 -10.95 10.44 -7.43
C ALA A 105 -11.65 9.43 -8.35
N LEU A 106 -11.01 9.05 -9.46
CA LEU A 106 -11.54 8.02 -10.36
C LEU A 106 -11.74 6.69 -9.63
N TYR A 107 -10.74 6.23 -8.89
CA TYR A 107 -10.82 5.00 -8.10
C TYR A 107 -11.95 5.05 -7.08
N ALA A 108 -12.05 6.14 -6.31
CA ALA A 108 -13.08 6.31 -5.30
C ALA A 108 -14.48 6.32 -5.92
N SER A 109 -14.67 7.00 -7.07
CA SER A 109 -15.94 6.98 -7.81
C SER A 109 -16.31 5.56 -8.25
N LEU A 110 -15.36 4.79 -8.79
CA LEU A 110 -15.60 3.40 -9.18
C LEU A 110 -15.95 2.52 -7.97
N ALA A 111 -15.27 2.69 -6.84
CA ALA A 111 -15.53 1.95 -5.60
C ALA A 111 -16.90 2.27 -4.99
N LEU A 112 -17.32 3.54 -5.05
CA LEU A 112 -18.59 4.01 -4.50
C LEU A 112 -19.78 3.54 -5.35
N PHE A 113 -19.68 3.69 -6.68
CA PHE A 113 -20.83 3.59 -7.58
C PHE A 113 -20.86 2.36 -8.48
N ILE A 114 -19.71 1.73 -8.77
CA ILE A 114 -19.63 0.69 -9.81
C ILE A 114 -19.32 -0.68 -9.23
N THR A 115 -18.15 -0.86 -8.59
CA THR A 115 -17.69 -2.18 -8.13
C THR A 115 -16.77 -2.08 -6.94
N ARG A 116 -16.82 -3.09 -6.07
CA ARG A 116 -15.97 -3.21 -4.88
C ARG A 116 -15.13 -4.49 -4.97
N SER A 117 -14.74 -4.87 -6.18
CA SER A 117 -13.92 -6.05 -6.41
C SER A 117 -12.48 -5.80 -5.97
N PHE A 118 -11.80 -6.84 -5.50
CA PHE A 118 -10.38 -6.77 -5.19
C PHE A 118 -9.53 -6.48 -6.45
N LEU A 119 -10.00 -6.90 -7.63
CA LEU A 119 -9.37 -6.63 -8.91
C LEU A 119 -9.29 -5.12 -9.22
N LEU A 120 -10.33 -4.35 -8.85
CA LEU A 120 -10.30 -2.89 -9.00
C LEU A 120 -9.12 -2.30 -8.21
N SER A 121 -8.98 -2.67 -6.95
CA SER A 121 -7.89 -2.20 -6.08
C SER A 121 -6.53 -2.61 -6.60
N SER A 122 -6.36 -3.88 -6.96
CA SER A 122 -5.10 -4.39 -7.51
C SER A 122 -4.71 -3.68 -8.80
N GLY A 123 -5.66 -3.48 -9.71
CA GLY A 123 -5.45 -2.79 -10.98
C GLY A 123 -5.08 -1.32 -10.80
N PHE A 124 -5.69 -0.62 -9.85
CA PHE A 124 -5.38 0.79 -9.57
C PHE A 124 -4.09 0.97 -8.76
N SER A 125 -3.68 -0.02 -7.96
CA SER A 125 -2.41 0.02 -7.21
C SER A 125 -1.19 -0.28 -8.08
N LEU A 126 -1.35 -1.02 -9.20
CA LEU A 126 -0.23 -1.39 -10.05
C LEU A 126 0.49 -0.18 -10.69
N PRO A 127 -0.18 0.79 -11.35
CA PRO A 127 0.49 1.93 -11.96
C PRO A 127 1.35 2.77 -11.01
N PRO A 128 0.85 3.24 -9.83
CA PRO A 128 1.69 4.02 -8.92
C PRO A 128 2.83 3.18 -8.30
N THR A 129 2.64 1.87 -8.13
CA THR A 129 3.71 0.97 -7.68
C THR A 129 4.83 0.88 -8.72
N LEU A 130 4.49 0.72 -10.00
CA LEU A 130 5.46 0.71 -11.09
C LEU A 130 6.16 2.07 -11.27
N ALA A 131 5.42 3.16 -11.11
CA ALA A 131 5.99 4.51 -11.13
C ALA A 131 7.02 4.70 -10.01
N LEU A 132 6.69 4.29 -8.78
CA LEU A 132 7.63 4.42 -7.67
C LEU A 132 8.83 3.49 -7.82
N LEU A 133 8.64 2.28 -8.35
CA LEU A 133 9.73 1.37 -8.69
C LEU A 133 10.69 2.02 -9.69
N ALA A 134 10.17 2.59 -10.76
CA ALA A 134 10.98 3.32 -11.73
C ALA A 134 11.66 4.54 -11.09
N GLY A 135 11.00 5.23 -10.15
CA GLY A 135 11.58 6.33 -9.37
C GLY A 135 12.75 5.90 -8.47
N PHE A 136 12.63 4.75 -7.81
CA PHE A 136 13.73 4.16 -7.03
C PHE A 136 14.90 3.75 -7.93
N LEU A 137 14.64 3.12 -9.07
CA LEU A 137 15.68 2.79 -10.05
C LEU A 137 16.37 4.05 -10.59
N TRP A 138 15.61 5.12 -10.86
CA TRP A 138 16.11 6.40 -11.36
C TRP A 138 17.00 7.15 -10.35
N THR A 139 16.71 6.99 -9.05
CA THR A 139 17.47 7.61 -7.96
C THR A 139 18.63 6.73 -7.48
N GLY A 140 18.77 5.51 -8.00
CA GLY A 140 19.78 4.54 -7.55
C GLY A 140 19.43 3.89 -6.21
N ASN A 141 18.18 4.01 -5.75
CA ASN A 141 17.71 3.44 -4.50
C ASN A 141 17.32 1.96 -4.68
N TRP A 142 18.35 1.11 -4.73
CA TRP A 142 18.19 -0.33 -4.98
C TRP A 142 17.41 -1.06 -3.88
N LEU A 143 17.49 -0.59 -2.64
CA LEU A 143 16.75 -1.19 -1.53
C LEU A 143 15.24 -0.97 -1.68
N GLY A 144 14.82 0.25 -2.01
CA GLY A 144 13.43 0.57 -2.29
C GLY A 144 12.90 -0.15 -3.53
N ALA A 145 13.70 -0.21 -4.59
CA ALA A 145 13.38 -0.95 -5.81
C ALA A 145 13.19 -2.45 -5.51
N THR A 146 14.06 -3.04 -4.69
CA THR A 146 13.95 -4.43 -4.24
C THR A 146 12.68 -4.64 -3.42
N GLY A 147 12.36 -3.72 -2.50
CA GLY A 147 11.13 -3.76 -1.73
C GLY A 147 9.88 -3.81 -2.61
N LEU A 148 9.80 -2.97 -3.66
CA LEU A 148 8.68 -2.99 -4.59
C LEU A 148 8.68 -4.22 -5.51
N ALA A 149 9.85 -4.73 -5.90
CA ALA A 149 9.93 -6.00 -6.63
C ALA A 149 9.41 -7.18 -5.78
N VAL A 150 9.72 -7.20 -4.47
CA VAL A 150 9.17 -8.18 -3.52
C VAL A 150 7.65 -8.03 -3.39
N ALA A 151 7.12 -6.81 -3.32
CA ALA A 151 5.67 -6.58 -3.30
C ALA A 151 4.97 -7.12 -4.56
N LEU A 152 5.55 -6.86 -5.75
CA LEU A 152 5.03 -7.38 -7.02
C LEU A 152 5.10 -8.90 -7.10
N ALA A 153 6.19 -9.51 -6.63
CA ALA A 153 6.30 -10.97 -6.51
C ALA A 153 5.24 -11.53 -5.56
N GLY A 154 4.96 -10.85 -4.44
CA GLY A 154 3.86 -11.15 -3.54
C GLY A 154 2.51 -11.11 -4.25
N ALA A 155 2.24 -10.07 -5.04
CA ALA A 155 0.99 -9.96 -5.79
C ALA A 155 0.81 -11.11 -6.80
N VAL A 156 1.89 -11.51 -7.48
CA VAL A 156 1.88 -12.69 -8.38
C VAL A 156 1.63 -13.98 -7.58
N GLN A 157 2.30 -14.15 -6.44
CA GLN A 157 2.09 -15.28 -5.54
C GLN A 157 0.62 -15.38 -5.09
N GLN A 158 0.02 -14.25 -4.70
CA GLN A 158 -1.38 -14.18 -4.28
C GLN A 158 -2.33 -14.53 -5.42
N ALA A 159 -2.11 -13.95 -6.61
CA ALA A 159 -2.94 -14.19 -7.79
C ALA A 159 -2.88 -15.66 -8.27
N ALA A 160 -1.72 -16.30 -8.12
CA ALA A 160 -1.54 -17.72 -8.43
C ALA A 160 -2.11 -18.66 -7.35
N GLY A 161 -2.57 -18.14 -6.21
CA GLY A 161 -3.10 -18.94 -5.11
C GLY A 161 -2.05 -19.83 -4.42
N ILE A 162 -0.77 -19.49 -4.55
CA ILE A 162 0.34 -20.28 -4.01
C ILE A 162 0.32 -20.22 -2.48
N ARG A 163 0.49 -21.38 -1.82
CA ARG A 163 0.49 -21.52 -0.36
C ARG A 163 1.89 -21.97 0.11
N GLY A 164 2.22 -21.71 1.37
CA GLY A 164 3.53 -22.07 1.94
C GLY A 164 3.61 -21.76 3.43
N LEU A 165 4.58 -22.35 4.13
CA LEU A 165 4.81 -22.13 5.57
C LEU A 165 3.61 -22.43 6.48
N GLY A 166 2.71 -23.32 6.03
CA GLY A 166 1.44 -23.60 6.74
C GLY A 166 0.39 -22.49 6.63
N LEU A 167 0.62 -21.48 5.79
CA LEU A 167 -0.28 -20.32 5.60
C LEU A 167 -1.15 -20.47 4.34
N THR A 168 -2.31 -19.82 4.36
CA THR A 168 -3.08 -19.56 3.13
C THR A 168 -2.33 -18.62 2.19
N HIS A 169 -2.75 -18.55 0.92
CA HIS A 169 -2.12 -17.66 -0.07
C HIS A 169 -2.20 -16.17 0.34
N ASN A 170 -3.29 -15.76 1.02
CA ASN A 170 -3.45 -14.40 1.54
C ASN A 170 -2.54 -14.13 2.75
N ALA A 171 -2.47 -15.06 3.70
CA ALA A 171 -1.59 -14.89 4.86
C ALA A 171 -0.10 -14.93 4.45
N LEU A 172 0.27 -15.78 3.48
CA LEU A 172 1.62 -15.78 2.90
C LEU A 172 1.92 -14.46 2.18
N TYR A 173 0.95 -13.95 1.41
CA TYR A 173 1.06 -12.65 0.76
C TYR A 173 1.32 -11.53 1.77
N HIS A 174 0.62 -11.51 2.92
CA HIS A 174 0.84 -10.54 3.98
C HIS A 174 2.26 -10.59 4.57
N VAL A 175 2.84 -11.79 4.71
CA VAL A 175 4.24 -11.94 5.16
C VAL A 175 5.22 -11.38 4.13
N ILE A 176 5.01 -11.66 2.85
CA ILE A 176 5.83 -11.09 1.76
C ILE A 176 5.67 -9.56 1.72
N GLN A 177 4.45 -9.06 1.89
CA GLN A 177 4.14 -7.65 1.95
C GLN A 177 4.83 -6.97 3.16
N ALA A 178 4.91 -7.62 4.31
CA ALA A 178 5.62 -7.10 5.47
C ALA A 178 7.12 -6.91 5.17
N LEU A 179 7.75 -7.88 4.51
CA LEU A 179 9.15 -7.76 4.06
C LEU A 179 9.31 -6.61 3.07
N ALA A 180 8.43 -6.50 2.08
CA ALA A 180 8.44 -5.41 1.12
C ALA A 180 8.36 -4.04 1.81
N PHE A 181 7.45 -3.89 2.78
CA PHE A 181 7.28 -2.65 3.55
C PHE A 181 8.52 -2.32 4.38
N ILE A 182 9.15 -3.31 5.02
CA ILE A 182 10.41 -3.09 5.74
C ILE A 182 11.49 -2.54 4.79
N LEU A 183 11.67 -3.15 3.62
CA LEU A 183 12.68 -2.73 2.64
C LEU A 183 12.41 -1.31 2.12
N VAL A 184 11.14 -0.99 1.81
CA VAL A 184 10.74 0.35 1.37
C VAL A 184 10.91 1.39 2.48
N TYR A 185 10.62 1.04 3.74
CA TYR A 185 10.85 1.91 4.89
C TYR A 185 12.34 2.23 5.08
N LEU A 186 13.19 1.21 5.02
CA LEU A 186 14.64 1.38 5.16
C LEU A 186 15.26 2.19 4.02
N ALA A 187 14.60 2.26 2.86
CA ALA A 187 15.01 3.05 1.72
C ALA A 187 14.69 4.55 1.81
N VAL A 188 13.88 4.98 2.79
CA VAL A 188 13.42 6.38 2.90
C VAL A 188 14.58 7.37 3.08
N PRO A 189 15.58 7.15 3.97
CA PRO A 189 16.69 8.08 4.15
C PRO A 189 17.52 8.29 2.87
N ASP A 190 17.80 7.20 2.14
CA ASP A 190 18.56 7.25 0.89
C ASP A 190 17.82 8.03 -0.19
N LEU A 191 16.49 7.83 -0.30
CA LEU A 191 15.68 8.64 -1.21
C LEU A 191 15.70 10.12 -0.81
N ALA A 192 15.55 10.43 0.48
CA ALA A 192 15.59 11.81 0.98
C ALA A 192 16.91 12.52 0.61
N ALA A 193 18.04 11.87 0.89
CA ALA A 193 19.36 12.39 0.56
C ALA A 193 19.53 12.61 -0.96
N SER A 194 19.00 11.69 -1.78
CA SER A 194 19.07 11.82 -3.25
C SER A 194 18.25 12.99 -3.81
N LEU A 195 17.20 13.42 -3.11
CA LEU A 195 16.36 14.56 -3.48
C LEU A 195 16.98 15.88 -3.05
N GLU A 196 17.71 15.91 -1.93
CA GLU A 196 18.43 17.11 -1.46
C GLU A 196 19.67 17.42 -2.30
N ALA A 197 20.26 16.41 -2.94
CA ALA A 197 21.44 16.57 -3.79
C ALA A 197 21.14 17.08 -5.21
N ARG A 198 19.86 17.27 -5.57
CA ARG A 198 19.40 17.68 -6.91
C ARG A 198 18.86 19.10 -6.89
#